data_AF-A0A2V8S951-F1
#
_entry.id   AF-A0A2V8S951-F1
#
_cell.length_a   1.000
_cell.length_b   1.000
_cell.length_c   1.000
_cell.angle_alpha   90.00
_cell.angle_beta   90.00
_cell.angle_gamma   90.00
#
_symmetry.space_group_name_H-M   'P 1'
#
loop_
_entity.id
_entity.type
_entity.pdbx_description
1 polymer ?
#
loop_
_entity_poly.entity_id
_entity_poly.type
_entity_poly.pdbx_seq_one_letter_code
_entity_poly.pdbx_strand_id
1 'polypeptide(L)'
;MAFMPGFYAFPGGQRDDADADVEVDNAADRETATMIACAARELFEELGVLASRGADSLTKGQLASLLDDLTSARMTFAGLLAHYGLRLDARDFQFAGRWVTPPFSPRRFDTLFFVVKCPRKQEPRVLTPEFDTGEWTSAREAYARWQRSELMAAPPIVHALRTLAAGLTEDLYERFLSVPQAHRRPLRAIEFLPGFVCFPLRTPTKPPATTTNCYVVGTRDFLVVDPGSPYEDEQSALAEFVRRLIAEGRAPREIVLTHRHPDHIGGVERLRSALGGDVKVAAHRLTAEALRGVVRVERFIEDGDTIELEGDPHLSLRAMHTPGHTRGHLSFYEERTGVLLTGDNIVGFGSV
;
A
#
# COMPACT_ATOMS: atom_id res chain seq x y z
N MET A 1 -10.83 -13.74 0.31
CA MET A 1 -10.30 -12.81 -0.71
C MET A 1 -9.02 -13.37 -1.34
N ALA A 2 -8.88 -13.34 -2.68
CA ALA A 2 -7.68 -13.87 -3.38
C ALA A 2 -6.55 -12.83 -3.56
N PHE A 3 -6.78 -11.57 -3.21
CA PHE A 3 -5.83 -10.46 -3.33
C PHE A 3 -5.81 -9.68 -2.02
N MET A 4 -4.62 -9.43 -1.46
CA MET A 4 -4.39 -8.69 -0.21
C MET A 4 -5.25 -9.16 0.99
N PRO A 5 -5.25 -10.46 1.35
CA PRO A 5 -5.97 -10.93 2.54
C PRO A 5 -5.44 -10.26 3.81
N GLY A 6 -6.34 -9.90 4.73
CA GLY A 6 -6.00 -9.23 6.00
C GLY A 6 -5.74 -7.72 5.88
N PHE A 7 -5.88 -7.14 4.69
CA PHE A 7 -5.77 -5.69 4.50
C PHE A 7 -7.12 -5.01 4.72
N TYR A 8 -7.08 -3.87 5.41
CA TYR A 8 -8.19 -2.94 5.52
C TYR A 8 -8.28 -2.07 4.27
N ALA A 9 -9.52 -1.80 3.85
CA ALA A 9 -9.85 -0.97 2.70
C ALA A 9 -11.06 -0.09 3.02
N PHE A 10 -11.26 0.94 2.19
CA PHE A 10 -12.54 1.63 2.08
C PHE A 10 -13.44 0.88 1.10
N PRO A 11 -14.77 1.07 1.18
CA PRO A 11 -15.68 0.45 0.23
C PRO A 11 -15.40 0.91 -1.20
N GLY A 12 -15.62 0.00 -2.15
CA GLY A 12 -15.40 0.27 -3.57
C GLY A 12 -14.99 -0.98 -4.34
N GLY A 13 -15.24 -0.94 -5.64
CA GLY A 13 -15.05 -2.10 -6.50
C GLY A 13 -14.75 -1.73 -7.94
N GLN A 14 -15.04 -2.67 -8.83
CA GLN A 14 -14.82 -2.47 -10.26
C GLN A 14 -16.02 -1.75 -10.87
N ARG A 15 -15.71 -0.89 -11.85
CA ARG A 15 -16.73 -0.25 -12.67
C ARG A 15 -17.52 -1.32 -13.44
N ASP A 16 -18.83 -1.32 -13.29
CA ASP A 16 -19.76 -2.07 -14.13
C ASP A 16 -20.10 -1.24 -15.37
N ASP A 17 -20.41 -1.86 -16.50
CA ASP A 17 -20.84 -1.14 -17.70
C ASP A 17 -22.15 -0.37 -17.47
N ALA A 18 -23.04 -0.88 -16.61
CA ALA A 18 -24.30 -0.23 -16.22
C ALA A 18 -24.09 1.04 -15.38
N ASP A 19 -22.91 1.24 -14.78
CA ASP A 19 -22.60 2.50 -14.08
C ASP A 19 -22.58 3.69 -15.05
N ALA A 20 -22.37 3.44 -16.35
CA ALA A 20 -22.37 4.48 -17.38
C ALA A 20 -23.78 4.97 -17.75
N ASP A 21 -24.83 4.27 -17.30
CA ASP A 21 -26.23 4.62 -17.53
C ASP A 21 -26.80 5.52 -16.43
N VAL A 22 -26.05 5.74 -15.34
CA VAL A 22 -26.45 6.60 -14.23
C VAL A 22 -26.16 8.07 -14.57
N GLU A 23 -27.21 8.91 -14.51
CA GLU A 23 -27.04 10.36 -14.61
C GLU A 23 -26.44 10.93 -13.31
N VAL A 24 -25.33 11.65 -13.44
CA VAL A 24 -24.67 12.35 -12.34
C VAL A 24 -24.64 13.84 -12.62
N ASP A 25 -25.38 14.60 -11.82
CA ASP A 25 -25.47 16.06 -11.96
C ASP A 25 -24.10 16.70 -11.70
N ASN A 26 -23.73 17.72 -12.48
CA ASN A 26 -22.50 18.51 -12.34
C ASN A 26 -21.17 17.74 -12.46
N ALA A 27 -21.18 16.53 -13.01
CA ALA A 27 -19.93 15.82 -13.33
C ALA A 27 -19.15 16.59 -14.42
N ALA A 28 -17.82 16.67 -14.26
CA ALA A 28 -16.96 17.38 -15.20
C ALA A 28 -16.89 16.71 -16.58
N ASP A 29 -16.96 15.38 -16.59
CA ASP A 29 -16.90 14.54 -17.78
C ASP A 29 -17.58 13.18 -17.51
N ARG A 30 -17.69 12.38 -18.57
CA ARG A 30 -18.35 11.07 -18.52
C ARG A 30 -17.59 10.05 -17.68
N GLU A 31 -16.24 10.06 -17.68
CA GLU A 31 -15.45 9.13 -16.87
C GLU A 31 -15.72 9.39 -15.39
N THR A 32 -15.66 10.66 -14.97
CA THR A 32 -15.94 11.09 -13.60
C THR A 32 -17.36 10.73 -13.18
N ALA A 33 -18.36 10.96 -14.04
CA ALA A 33 -19.75 10.57 -13.78
C ALA A 33 -19.87 9.07 -13.52
N THR A 34 -19.32 8.23 -14.42
CA THR A 34 -19.37 6.78 -14.29
C THR A 34 -18.62 6.28 -13.05
N MET A 35 -17.48 6.87 -12.70
CA MET A 35 -16.74 6.47 -11.50
C MET A 35 -17.43 6.89 -10.19
N ILE A 36 -18.15 8.02 -10.19
CA ILE A 36 -19.01 8.42 -9.06
C ILE A 36 -20.18 7.44 -8.92
N ALA A 37 -20.81 7.05 -10.03
CA ALA A 37 -21.90 6.06 -10.03
C ALA A 37 -21.41 4.72 -9.48
N CYS A 38 -20.27 4.22 -9.95
CA CYS A 38 -19.60 3.04 -9.42
C CYS A 38 -19.35 3.15 -7.92
N ALA A 39 -18.71 4.23 -7.45
CA ALA A 39 -18.42 4.43 -6.03
C ALA A 39 -19.70 4.47 -5.17
N ALA A 40 -20.77 5.10 -5.66
CA ALA A 40 -22.05 5.17 -4.96
C ALA A 40 -22.76 3.80 -4.91
N ARG A 41 -22.70 3.02 -5.99
CA ARG A 41 -23.25 1.66 -6.07
C ARG A 41 -22.52 0.73 -5.11
N GLU A 42 -21.20 0.66 -5.20
CA GLU A 42 -20.37 -0.20 -4.35
C GLU A 42 -20.54 0.14 -2.86
N LEU A 43 -20.58 1.43 -2.52
CA LEU A 43 -20.86 1.88 -1.15
C LEU A 43 -22.23 1.40 -0.65
N PHE A 44 -23.24 1.33 -1.52
CA PHE A 44 -24.56 0.83 -1.17
C PHE A 44 -24.58 -0.69 -1.07
N GLU A 45 -24.00 -1.41 -2.02
CA GLU A 45 -23.91 -2.87 -2.06
C GLU A 45 -23.13 -3.43 -0.88
N GLU A 46 -21.97 -2.85 -0.57
CA GLU A 46 -21.07 -3.36 0.46
C GLU A 46 -21.47 -2.91 1.86
N LEU A 47 -21.94 -1.66 2.02
CA LEU A 47 -22.14 -1.05 3.33
C LEU A 47 -23.58 -0.61 3.65
N GLY A 48 -24.51 -0.72 2.69
CA GLY A 48 -25.89 -0.28 2.84
C GLY A 48 -26.05 1.24 2.87
N VAL A 49 -25.04 2.00 2.44
CA VAL A 49 -25.05 3.46 2.46
C VAL A 49 -25.37 4.00 1.06
N LEU A 50 -26.57 4.54 0.89
CA LEU A 50 -27.01 5.14 -0.36
C LEU A 50 -26.71 6.63 -0.37
N ALA A 51 -25.50 6.99 -0.83
CA ALA A 51 -25.05 8.37 -0.96
C ALA A 51 -25.67 9.08 -2.17
N SER A 52 -26.95 9.43 -2.06
CA SER A 52 -27.69 10.16 -3.10
C SER A 52 -28.59 11.23 -2.49
N ARG A 53 -28.92 12.25 -3.30
CA ARG A 53 -29.90 13.26 -2.92
C ARG A 53 -31.28 12.64 -2.90
N GLY A 54 -32.02 12.89 -1.83
CA GLY A 54 -33.33 12.29 -1.56
C GLY A 54 -33.28 11.05 -0.66
N ALA A 55 -32.10 10.42 -0.48
CA ALA A 55 -31.97 9.22 0.34
C ALA A 55 -32.36 9.44 1.82
N ASP A 56 -32.21 10.66 2.34
CA ASP A 56 -32.60 11.02 3.72
C ASP A 56 -34.11 10.86 4.01
N SER A 57 -34.95 10.78 2.97
CA SER A 57 -36.40 10.53 3.09
C SER A 57 -36.76 9.05 3.17
N LEU A 58 -35.81 8.15 2.85
CA LEU A 58 -36.04 6.71 2.88
C LEU A 58 -35.98 6.18 4.31
N THR A 59 -36.87 5.25 4.61
CA THR A 59 -36.82 4.47 5.85
C THR A 59 -35.75 3.37 5.76
N LYS A 60 -35.34 2.84 6.91
CA LYS A 60 -34.42 1.68 6.96
C LYS A 60 -34.96 0.47 6.18
N GLY A 61 -36.27 0.22 6.25
CA GLY A 61 -36.91 -0.87 5.51
C GLY A 61 -36.91 -0.64 3.99
N GLN A 62 -37.11 0.60 3.54
CA GLN A 62 -36.97 0.94 2.13
C GLN A 62 -35.53 0.77 1.64
N LEU A 63 -34.54 1.25 2.39
CA LEU A 63 -33.13 1.05 2.04
C LEU A 63 -32.77 -0.45 1.94
N ALA A 64 -33.24 -1.28 2.87
CA ALA A 64 -33.03 -2.72 2.81
C ALA A 64 -33.71 -3.37 1.59
N SER A 65 -34.93 -2.97 1.25
CA SER A 65 -35.63 -3.45 0.05
C SER A 65 -34.91 -3.06 -1.23
N LEU A 66 -34.47 -1.81 -1.32
CA LEU A 66 -33.70 -1.27 -2.43
C LEU A 66 -32.39 -2.04 -2.64
N LEU A 67 -31.70 -2.35 -1.55
CA LEU A 67 -30.47 -3.11 -1.57
C LEU A 67 -30.71 -4.55 -2.06
N ASP A 68 -31.78 -5.20 -1.58
CA ASP A 68 -32.17 -6.54 -2.04
C ASP A 68 -32.53 -6.54 -3.54
N ASP A 69 -33.24 -5.52 -4.02
CA ASP A 69 -33.58 -5.37 -5.43
C ASP A 69 -32.34 -5.19 -6.32
N LEU A 70 -31.36 -4.41 -5.86
CA LEU A 70 -30.09 -4.21 -6.56
C LEU A 70 -29.23 -5.48 -6.57
N THR A 71 -28.96 -6.04 -5.39
CA THR A 71 -28.07 -7.21 -5.23
C THR A 71 -28.65 -8.50 -5.81
N SER A 72 -29.99 -8.62 -5.88
CA SER A 72 -30.67 -9.71 -6.59
C SER A 72 -30.86 -9.45 -8.09
N ALA A 73 -30.29 -8.35 -8.62
CA ALA A 73 -30.40 -7.92 -10.02
C ALA A 73 -31.86 -7.76 -10.52
N ARG A 74 -32.81 -7.47 -9.62
CA ARG A 74 -34.21 -7.15 -9.98
C ARG A 74 -34.33 -5.74 -10.55
N MET A 75 -33.45 -4.84 -10.14
CA MET A 75 -33.31 -3.49 -10.70
C MET A 75 -31.84 -3.16 -10.93
N THR A 76 -31.55 -2.43 -12.00
CA THR A 76 -30.24 -1.78 -12.16
C THR A 76 -30.12 -0.59 -11.22
N PHE A 77 -28.90 -0.16 -10.89
CA PHE A 77 -28.70 1.00 -10.03
C PHE A 77 -29.31 2.28 -10.64
N ALA A 78 -29.16 2.49 -11.94
CA ALA A 78 -29.82 3.59 -12.66
C ALA A 78 -31.35 3.52 -12.57
N GLY A 79 -31.94 2.34 -12.78
CA GLY A 79 -33.39 2.13 -12.68
C GLY A 79 -33.91 2.36 -11.27
N LEU A 80 -33.15 1.95 -10.26
CA LEU A 80 -33.43 2.18 -8.84
C LEU A 80 -33.47 3.67 -8.52
N LEU A 81 -32.45 4.43 -8.91
CA LEU A 81 -32.39 5.87 -8.69
C LEU A 81 -33.57 6.59 -9.37
N ALA A 82 -33.86 6.24 -10.63
CA ALA A 82 -34.96 6.83 -11.39
C ALA A 82 -36.33 6.54 -10.76
N HIS A 83 -36.59 5.29 -10.35
CA HIS A 83 -37.88 4.88 -9.77
C HIS A 83 -38.20 5.63 -8.48
N TYR A 84 -37.18 5.88 -7.64
CA TYR A 84 -37.34 6.54 -6.34
C TYR A 84 -37.07 8.05 -6.38
N GLY A 85 -36.84 8.62 -7.57
CA GLY A 85 -36.55 10.06 -7.73
C GLY A 85 -35.26 10.51 -7.04
N LEU A 86 -34.31 9.59 -6.88
CA LEU A 86 -33.00 9.84 -6.28
C LEU A 86 -32.02 10.31 -7.33
N ARG A 87 -31.05 11.14 -6.94
CA ARG A 87 -30.03 11.67 -7.87
C ARG A 87 -28.65 11.66 -7.26
N LEU A 88 -27.64 11.37 -8.09
CA LEU A 88 -26.25 11.60 -7.75
C LEU A 88 -25.85 13.01 -8.23
N ASP A 89 -25.09 13.71 -7.41
CA ASP A 89 -24.50 15.00 -7.76
C ASP A 89 -23.01 14.97 -7.45
N ALA A 90 -22.18 15.30 -8.43
CA ALA A 90 -20.74 15.22 -8.31
C ALA A 90 -20.18 16.13 -7.19
N ARG A 91 -20.91 17.18 -6.79
CA ARG A 91 -20.52 18.05 -5.68
C ARG A 91 -20.56 17.35 -4.32
N ASP A 92 -21.28 16.23 -4.21
CA ASP A 92 -21.38 15.44 -3.00
C ASP A 92 -20.26 14.37 -2.92
N PHE A 93 -19.50 14.17 -4.00
CA PHE A 93 -18.39 13.21 -4.14
C PHE A 93 -17.09 13.93 -4.42
N GLN A 94 -16.40 14.33 -3.35
CA GLN A 94 -15.20 15.16 -3.49
C GLN A 94 -13.99 14.32 -3.88
N PHE A 95 -13.37 14.66 -5.01
CA PHE A 95 -12.23 13.90 -5.54
C PHE A 95 -11.03 13.94 -4.57
N ALA A 96 -10.49 12.76 -4.27
CA ALA A 96 -9.40 12.57 -3.30
C ALA A 96 -8.16 11.89 -3.92
N GLY A 97 -8.09 11.84 -5.25
CA GLY A 97 -6.93 11.35 -5.99
C GLY A 97 -7.23 10.13 -6.85
N ARG A 98 -6.33 9.87 -7.80
CA ARG A 98 -6.35 8.73 -8.71
C ARG A 98 -5.03 7.98 -8.60
N TRP A 99 -5.10 6.77 -8.06
CA TRP A 99 -3.95 5.95 -7.74
C TRP A 99 -3.89 4.74 -8.68
N VAL A 100 -2.70 4.44 -9.18
CA VAL A 100 -2.48 3.30 -10.08
C VAL A 100 -1.61 2.27 -9.36
N THR A 101 -2.08 1.02 -9.30
CA THR A 101 -1.29 -0.07 -8.74
C THR A 101 0.03 -0.21 -9.51
N PRO A 102 1.17 -0.39 -8.81
CA PRO A 102 2.48 -0.51 -9.44
C PRO A 102 2.55 -1.58 -10.54
N PRO A 103 3.38 -1.38 -11.58
CA PRO A 103 3.44 -2.25 -12.75
C PRO A 103 3.96 -3.67 -12.47
N PHE A 104 4.70 -3.88 -11.38
CA PHE A 104 5.17 -5.22 -10.99
C PHE A 104 4.06 -6.08 -10.35
N SER A 105 2.95 -5.46 -9.89
CA SER A 105 1.85 -6.21 -9.29
C SER A 105 1.10 -7.00 -10.36
N PRO A 106 0.79 -8.29 -10.15
CA PRO A 106 0.08 -9.13 -11.11
C PRO A 106 -1.37 -8.68 -11.31
N ARG A 107 -1.98 -8.08 -10.28
CA ARG A 107 -3.30 -7.45 -10.35
C ARG A 107 -3.14 -5.95 -10.19
N ARG A 108 -3.74 -5.19 -11.11
CA ARG A 108 -3.57 -3.74 -11.15
C ARG A 108 -4.91 -3.03 -11.31
N PHE A 109 -5.03 -1.91 -10.63
CA PHE A 109 -6.20 -1.04 -10.63
C PHE A 109 -5.76 0.40 -10.94
N ASP A 110 -6.63 1.13 -11.63
CA ASP A 110 -6.57 2.58 -11.78
C ASP A 110 -7.78 3.14 -11.03
N THR A 111 -7.57 3.49 -9.76
CA THR A 111 -8.66 3.72 -8.80
C THR A 111 -8.82 5.21 -8.55
N LEU A 112 -10.03 5.73 -8.74
CA LEU A 112 -10.44 7.07 -8.31
C LEU A 112 -11.01 6.99 -6.90
N PHE A 113 -10.51 7.83 -6.00
CA PHE A 113 -11.00 7.95 -4.63
C PHE A 113 -11.88 9.19 -4.49
N PHE A 114 -12.98 9.02 -3.76
CA PHE A 114 -13.90 10.10 -3.43
C PHE A 114 -14.14 10.15 -1.93
N VAL A 115 -14.27 11.36 -1.38
CA VAL A 115 -14.73 11.60 -0.02
C VAL A 115 -16.19 12.02 -0.10
N VAL A 116 -17.05 11.26 0.56
CA VAL A 116 -18.49 11.50 0.64
C VAL A 116 -18.93 11.64 2.09
N LYS A 117 -19.89 12.51 2.34
CA LYS A 117 -20.51 12.64 3.66
C LYS A 117 -21.59 11.56 3.79
N CYS A 118 -21.48 10.72 4.82
CA CYS A 118 -22.52 9.73 5.10
C CYS A 118 -23.89 10.42 5.31
N PRO A 119 -24.95 10.03 4.57
CA PRO A 119 -26.29 10.60 4.72
C PRO A 119 -26.83 10.45 6.13
N ARG A 120 -27.78 11.31 6.51
CA ARG A 120 -28.33 11.28 7.86
C ARG A 120 -29.16 10.00 8.05
N LYS A 121 -29.13 9.46 9.26
CA LYS A 121 -29.89 8.24 9.67
C LYS A 121 -29.43 6.94 9.01
N GLN A 122 -28.38 6.97 8.20
CA GLN A 122 -27.71 5.78 7.68
C GLN A 122 -26.49 5.47 8.54
N GLU A 123 -26.25 4.20 8.80
CA GLU A 123 -25.09 3.71 9.55
C GLU A 123 -24.45 2.60 8.73
N PRO A 124 -23.18 2.75 8.31
CA PRO A 124 -22.50 1.76 7.47
C PRO A 124 -22.34 0.44 8.20
N ARG A 125 -22.61 -0.68 7.52
CA ARG A 125 -22.46 -2.05 8.07
C ARG A 125 -22.03 -2.97 6.95
N VAL A 126 -21.13 -3.91 7.21
CA VAL A 126 -20.72 -4.88 6.17
C VAL A 126 -21.90 -5.76 5.79
N LEU A 127 -22.25 -5.76 4.50
CA LEU A 127 -23.35 -6.52 3.89
C LEU A 127 -22.89 -7.45 2.76
N THR A 128 -21.60 -7.47 2.47
CA THR A 128 -20.98 -8.35 1.47
C THR A 128 -20.20 -9.49 2.15
N PRO A 129 -20.22 -10.72 1.59
CA PRO A 129 -19.38 -11.82 2.06
C PRO A 129 -17.89 -11.63 1.72
N GLU A 130 -17.53 -10.61 0.93
CA GLU A 130 -16.14 -10.34 0.57
C GLU A 130 -15.31 -9.87 1.76
N PHE A 131 -15.93 -9.17 2.71
CA PHE A 131 -15.29 -8.68 3.92
C PHE A 131 -15.63 -9.55 5.12
N ASP A 132 -14.61 -9.90 5.90
CA ASP A 132 -14.78 -10.66 7.15
C ASP A 132 -15.34 -9.78 8.27
N THR A 133 -14.86 -8.54 8.36
CA THR A 133 -15.29 -7.56 9.35
C THR A 133 -15.27 -6.15 8.77
N GLY A 134 -15.97 -5.21 9.42
CA GLY A 134 -15.88 -3.79 9.13
C GLY A 134 -16.38 -2.97 10.32
N GLU A 135 -15.93 -1.72 10.38
CA GLU A 135 -16.18 -0.86 11.53
C GLU A 135 -16.43 0.58 11.10
N TRP A 136 -17.26 1.29 11.87
CA TRP A 136 -17.39 2.74 11.76
C TRP A 136 -16.58 3.39 12.88
N THR A 137 -15.35 3.79 12.56
CA THR A 137 -14.38 4.31 13.53
C THR A 137 -13.83 5.67 13.13
N SER A 138 -13.16 6.34 14.06
CA SER A 138 -12.46 7.58 13.76
C SER A 138 -11.18 7.29 12.97
N ALA A 139 -10.85 8.14 12.00
CA ALA A 139 -9.59 8.02 11.26
C ALA A 139 -8.35 8.11 12.17
N ARG A 140 -8.45 8.84 13.29
CA ARG A 140 -7.39 8.93 14.30
C ARG A 140 -7.11 7.57 14.95
N GLU A 141 -8.14 6.83 15.32
CA GLU A 141 -7.99 5.49 15.89
C GLU A 141 -7.47 4.49 14.85
N ALA A 142 -8.06 4.47 13.65
CA ALA A 142 -7.61 3.59 12.57
C ALA A 142 -6.14 3.85 12.17
N TYR A 143 -5.73 5.12 12.08
CA TYR A 143 -4.33 5.48 11.83
C TYR A 143 -3.42 5.10 13.01
N ALA A 144 -3.86 5.28 14.26
CA ALA A 144 -3.09 4.85 15.44
C ALA A 144 -2.90 3.32 15.48
N ARG A 145 -3.91 2.53 15.10
CA ARG A 145 -3.81 1.08 14.94
C ARG A 145 -2.80 0.69 13.86
N TRP A 146 -2.81 1.40 12.72
CA TRP A 146 -1.79 1.22 11.69
C TRP A 146 -0.38 1.53 12.22
N GLN A 147 -0.21 2.64 12.96
CA GLN A 147 1.06 3.01 13.60
C GLN A 147 1.56 1.96 14.61
N ARG A 148 0.65 1.27 15.30
CA ARG A 148 0.97 0.14 16.19
C ARG A 148 1.12 -1.21 15.46
N SER A 149 0.97 -1.23 14.15
CA SER A 149 1.02 -2.44 13.32
C SER A 149 -0.12 -3.45 13.57
N GLU A 150 -1.24 -2.98 14.12
CA GLU A 150 -2.46 -3.75 14.37
C GLU A 150 -3.42 -3.77 13.17
N LEU A 151 -3.10 -2.99 12.14
CA LEU A 151 -3.88 -2.82 10.92
C LEU A 151 -2.91 -2.75 9.73
N MET A 152 -3.12 -3.59 8.73
CA MET A 152 -2.42 -3.51 7.44
C MET A 152 -3.32 -2.82 6.42
N ALA A 153 -2.76 -1.91 5.64
CA ALA A 153 -3.50 -1.17 4.63
C ALA A 153 -2.61 -0.85 3.43
N ALA A 154 -3.23 -0.75 2.25
CA ALA A 154 -2.52 -0.32 1.06
C ALA A 154 -2.15 1.17 1.18
N PRO A 155 -1.07 1.64 0.52
CA PRO A 155 -0.61 3.03 0.57
C PRO A 155 -1.67 4.13 0.34
N PRO A 156 -2.61 4.03 -0.63
CA PRO A 156 -3.69 5.02 -0.74
C PRO A 156 -4.59 5.08 0.51
N ILE A 157 -4.85 3.93 1.14
CA ILE A 157 -5.66 3.84 2.36
C ILE A 157 -4.91 4.44 3.54
N VAL A 158 -3.61 4.12 3.71
CA VAL A 158 -2.77 4.73 4.76
C VAL A 158 -2.70 6.24 4.59
N HIS A 159 -2.52 6.72 3.35
CA HIS A 159 -2.51 8.16 3.05
C HIS A 159 -3.84 8.83 3.44
N ALA A 160 -4.96 8.19 3.13
CA ALA A 160 -6.29 8.69 3.49
C ALA A 160 -6.53 8.69 5.00
N LEU A 161 -6.16 7.62 5.72
CA LEU A 161 -6.26 7.54 7.18
C LEU A 161 -5.44 8.65 7.84
N ARG A 162 -4.18 8.84 7.43
CA ARG A 162 -3.31 9.91 7.93
C ARG A 162 -3.90 11.29 7.66
N THR A 163 -4.42 11.51 6.46
CA THR A 163 -5.01 12.79 6.04
C THR A 163 -6.25 13.11 6.89
N LEU A 164 -7.16 12.14 7.06
CA LEU A 164 -8.35 12.33 7.88
C LEU A 164 -8.02 12.46 9.38
N ALA A 165 -7.03 11.72 9.88
CA ALA A 165 -6.57 11.78 11.29
C ALA A 165 -6.01 13.17 11.66
N ALA A 166 -5.44 13.88 10.69
CA ALA A 166 -4.95 15.24 10.86
C ALA A 166 -6.08 16.29 10.96
N GLY A 167 -7.34 15.92 10.68
CA GLY A 167 -8.52 16.77 10.87
C GLY A 167 -9.32 16.98 9.59
N LEU A 168 -10.55 17.47 9.74
CA LEU A 168 -11.46 17.84 8.65
C LEU A 168 -11.49 19.36 8.48
N THR A 169 -10.36 19.91 8.05
CA THR A 169 -10.10 21.34 7.83
C THR A 169 -10.36 21.75 6.38
N GLU A 170 -10.38 23.05 6.08
CA GLU A 170 -10.67 23.57 4.73
C GLU A 170 -9.70 23.04 3.65
N ASP A 171 -8.45 22.78 4.02
CA ASP A 171 -7.39 22.23 3.17
C ASP A 171 -7.45 20.70 2.98
N LEU A 172 -8.51 20.01 3.45
CA LEU A 172 -8.59 18.56 3.46
C LEU A 172 -8.30 17.93 2.08
N TYR A 173 -8.92 18.47 1.04
CA TYR A 173 -8.77 17.95 -0.33
C TYR A 173 -7.39 18.26 -0.91
N GLU A 174 -6.80 19.41 -0.57
CA GLU A 174 -5.42 19.74 -0.94
C GLU A 174 -4.44 18.75 -0.32
N ARG A 175 -4.67 18.34 0.94
CA ARG A 175 -3.85 17.34 1.63
C ARG A 175 -3.97 15.95 1.00
N PHE A 176 -5.15 15.54 0.57
CA PHE A 176 -5.32 14.30 -0.23
C PHE A 176 -4.54 14.35 -1.55
N LEU A 177 -4.52 15.50 -2.21
CA LEU A 177 -3.86 15.70 -3.50
C LEU A 177 -2.39 16.12 -3.39
N SER A 178 -1.85 16.24 -2.16
CA SER A 178 -0.50 16.76 -1.91
C SER A 178 0.63 15.82 -2.36
N VAL A 179 0.32 14.55 -2.60
CA VAL A 179 1.31 13.53 -2.97
C VAL A 179 1.25 13.25 -4.48
N PRO A 180 2.40 13.12 -5.17
CA PRO A 180 2.41 12.86 -6.61
C PRO A 180 1.63 11.60 -7.03
N GLN A 181 1.57 10.60 -6.15
CA GLN A 181 0.89 9.31 -6.40
C GLN A 181 -0.63 9.45 -6.49
N ALA A 182 -1.21 10.48 -5.87
CA ALA A 182 -2.62 10.84 -6.05
C ALA A 182 -2.93 11.37 -7.47
N HIS A 183 -1.89 11.59 -8.28
CA HIS A 183 -1.97 12.05 -9.68
C HIS A 183 -1.38 10.99 -10.63
N ARG A 184 -1.62 9.70 -10.34
CA ARG A 184 -1.18 8.55 -11.15
C ARG A 184 0.33 8.37 -11.27
N ARG A 185 1.14 9.11 -10.51
CA ARG A 185 2.59 8.86 -10.50
C ARG A 185 2.87 7.48 -9.88
N PRO A 186 3.78 6.68 -10.46
CA PRO A 186 4.07 5.34 -9.96
C PRO A 186 4.50 5.36 -8.48
N LEU A 187 3.88 4.49 -7.70
CA LEU A 187 4.29 4.26 -6.33
C LEU A 187 5.52 3.34 -6.31
N ARG A 188 6.68 3.89 -5.90
CA ARG A 188 7.95 3.14 -5.80
C ARG A 188 8.29 2.72 -4.38
N ALA A 189 7.92 3.52 -3.39
CA ALA A 189 8.10 3.23 -1.97
C ALA A 189 6.76 2.80 -1.39
N ILE A 190 6.64 1.53 -1.03
CA ILE A 190 5.40 0.89 -0.59
C ILE A 190 5.55 0.54 0.88
N GLU A 191 4.81 1.24 1.73
CA GLU A 191 4.81 1.03 3.16
C GLU A 191 3.45 0.45 3.57
N PHE A 192 3.43 -0.84 3.89
CA PHE A 192 2.22 -1.50 4.41
C PHE A 192 2.14 -1.47 5.93
N LEU A 193 3.31 -1.47 6.59
CA LEU A 193 3.48 -1.36 8.03
C LEU A 193 4.53 -0.29 8.34
N PRO A 194 4.38 0.44 9.46
CA PRO A 194 5.31 1.52 9.82
C PRO A 194 6.75 1.04 9.91
N GLY A 195 7.65 1.75 9.22
CA GLY A 195 9.08 1.45 9.23
C GLY A 195 9.50 0.29 8.33
N PHE A 196 8.58 -0.27 7.53
CA PHE A 196 8.89 -1.30 6.53
C PHE A 196 8.50 -0.82 5.14
N VAL A 197 9.45 -0.22 4.43
CA VAL A 197 9.24 0.23 3.05
C VAL A 197 9.79 -0.80 2.08
N CYS A 198 8.90 -1.40 1.28
CA CYS A 198 9.29 -2.16 0.10
C CYS A 198 9.54 -1.18 -1.06
N PHE A 199 10.72 -1.27 -1.66
CA PHE A 199 11.13 -0.51 -2.84
C PHE A 199 11.49 -1.50 -3.97
N PRO A 200 10.51 -1.97 -4.76
CA PRO A 200 10.77 -2.92 -5.83
C PRO A 200 11.66 -2.31 -6.91
N LEU A 201 12.72 -3.02 -7.27
CA LEU A 201 13.66 -2.60 -8.28
C LEU A 201 13.59 -3.55 -9.47
N ARG A 202 13.64 -3.04 -10.69
CA ARG A 202 13.88 -3.92 -11.86
C ARG A 202 15.26 -4.54 -11.75
N THR A 203 15.34 -5.84 -11.99
CA THR A 203 16.58 -6.62 -11.86
C THR A 203 16.65 -7.68 -12.96
N PRO A 204 17.84 -8.21 -13.29
CA PRO A 204 17.99 -9.37 -14.17
C PRO A 204 17.65 -10.67 -13.43
N THR A 205 16.46 -10.73 -12.80
CA THR A 205 15.97 -11.90 -12.07
C THR A 205 15.32 -12.92 -13.02
N LYS A 206 14.99 -14.12 -12.52
CA LYS A 206 14.42 -15.21 -13.33
C LYS A 206 12.97 -14.89 -13.74
N PRO A 207 12.60 -15.03 -15.02
CA PRO A 207 11.20 -14.93 -15.45
C PRO A 207 10.29 -15.92 -14.70
N PRO A 208 9.00 -15.58 -14.44
CA PRO A 208 8.29 -14.39 -14.90
C PRO A 208 8.55 -13.14 -14.06
N ALA A 209 9.37 -13.22 -13.00
CA ALA A 209 9.71 -12.05 -12.20
C ALA A 209 10.53 -11.06 -13.04
N THR A 210 10.25 -9.76 -12.85
CA THR A 210 10.95 -8.65 -13.51
C THR A 210 11.61 -7.70 -12.51
N THR A 211 11.37 -7.95 -11.22
CA THR A 211 11.78 -7.09 -10.12
C THR A 211 12.19 -7.92 -8.90
N THR A 212 13.18 -7.43 -8.16
CA THR A 212 13.56 -7.91 -6.83
C THR A 212 13.19 -6.84 -5.80
N ASN A 213 12.70 -7.25 -4.63
CA ASN A 213 12.33 -6.32 -3.58
C ASN A 213 13.59 -5.87 -2.83
N CYS A 214 13.87 -4.56 -2.85
CA CYS A 214 14.74 -3.91 -1.87
C CYS A 214 13.87 -3.44 -0.71
N TYR A 215 14.33 -3.57 0.54
CA TYR A 215 13.62 -3.02 1.69
C TYR A 215 14.40 -1.89 2.34
N VAL A 216 13.70 -0.85 2.80
CA VAL A 216 14.24 0.17 3.69
C VAL A 216 13.51 0.06 5.03
N VAL A 217 14.25 -0.32 6.07
CA VAL A 217 13.68 -0.76 7.35
C VAL A 217 14.14 0.15 8.48
N GLY A 218 13.22 0.69 9.29
CA GLY A 218 13.49 1.64 10.37
C GLY A 218 12.79 2.98 10.16
N THR A 219 12.74 3.84 11.18
CA THR A 219 12.08 5.16 11.13
C THR A 219 13.01 6.32 11.48
N ARG A 220 14.00 6.12 12.36
CA ARG A 220 15.04 7.12 12.66
C ARG A 220 16.37 6.75 12.01
N ASP A 221 17.04 5.72 12.49
CA ASP A 221 18.07 5.03 11.70
C ASP A 221 17.42 3.91 10.88
N PHE A 222 18.04 3.51 9.77
CA PHE A 222 17.46 2.52 8.89
C PHE A 222 18.48 1.66 8.16
N LEU A 223 18.06 0.44 7.83
CA LEU A 223 18.77 -0.47 6.96
C LEU A 223 18.28 -0.33 5.52
N VAL A 224 19.17 -0.55 4.56
CA VAL A 224 18.78 -0.84 3.18
C VAL A 224 19.11 -2.30 2.89
N VAL A 225 18.10 -3.13 2.69
CA VAL A 225 18.22 -4.57 2.47
C VAL A 225 18.13 -4.86 0.98
N ASP A 226 19.13 -5.56 0.45
CA ASP A 226 19.21 -6.04 -0.94
C ASP A 226 18.97 -4.97 -2.03
N PRO A 227 19.79 -3.90 -2.11
CA PRO A 227 19.72 -2.92 -3.20
C PRO A 227 20.25 -3.53 -4.50
N GLY A 228 19.48 -4.40 -5.13
CA GLY A 228 20.01 -5.37 -6.10
C GLY A 228 20.05 -4.97 -7.57
N SER A 229 19.55 -3.78 -7.93
CA SER A 229 19.47 -3.40 -9.35
C SER A 229 20.78 -2.92 -9.95
N PRO A 230 21.20 -3.46 -11.12
CA PRO A 230 22.31 -2.94 -11.88
C PRO A 230 21.92 -1.76 -12.80
N TYR A 231 20.64 -1.44 -12.93
CA TYR A 231 20.17 -0.42 -13.88
C TYR A 231 20.29 0.98 -13.28
N GLU A 232 20.87 1.92 -14.04
CA GLU A 232 21.20 3.26 -13.54
C GLU A 232 19.97 4.05 -13.06
N ASP A 233 18.83 3.90 -13.72
CA ASP A 233 17.60 4.60 -13.38
C ASP A 233 16.94 4.05 -12.10
N GLU A 234 17.05 2.74 -11.86
CA GLU A 234 16.66 2.11 -10.59
C GLU A 234 17.57 2.54 -9.44
N GLN A 235 18.90 2.51 -9.66
CA GLN A 235 19.89 2.94 -8.67
C GLN A 235 19.71 4.42 -8.30
N SER A 236 19.48 5.28 -9.30
CA SER A 236 19.28 6.71 -9.08
C SER A 236 18.02 6.99 -8.28
N ALA A 237 16.93 6.26 -8.57
CA ALA A 237 15.67 6.43 -7.84
C ALA A 237 15.76 5.93 -6.39
N LEU A 238 16.43 4.81 -6.14
CA LEU A 238 16.66 4.35 -4.77
C LEU A 238 17.55 5.35 -4.01
N ALA A 239 18.61 5.85 -4.64
CA ALA A 239 19.49 6.84 -4.02
C ALA A 239 18.75 8.16 -3.72
N GLU A 240 17.89 8.63 -4.62
CA GLU A 240 17.03 9.81 -4.38
C GLU A 240 16.07 9.56 -3.20
N PHE A 241 15.44 8.40 -3.14
CA PHE A 241 14.58 8.01 -2.03
C PHE A 241 15.33 8.04 -0.69
N VAL A 242 16.49 7.38 -0.62
CA VAL A 242 17.31 7.33 0.60
C VAL A 242 17.82 8.72 0.99
N ARG A 243 18.22 9.57 0.03
CA ARG A 243 18.62 10.97 0.30
C ARG A 243 17.48 11.80 0.86
N ARG A 244 16.24 11.59 0.39
CA ARG A 244 15.08 12.25 0.95
C ARG A 244 14.87 11.87 2.42
N LEU A 245 14.99 10.58 2.76
CA LEU A 245 14.93 10.13 4.15
C LEU A 245 16.02 10.81 5.00
N ILE A 246 17.24 10.96 4.47
CA ILE A 246 18.32 11.67 5.15
C ILE A 246 17.99 13.15 5.36
N ALA A 247 17.43 13.81 4.35
CA ALA A 247 16.98 15.20 4.46
C ALA A 247 15.84 15.38 5.48
N GLU A 248 15.04 14.33 5.72
CA GLU A 248 14.02 14.26 6.78
C GLU A 248 14.63 13.98 8.18
N GLY A 249 15.95 13.92 8.31
CA GLY A 249 16.67 13.71 9.58
C GLY A 249 16.91 12.25 9.94
N ARG A 250 16.69 11.32 9.00
CA ARG A 250 16.96 9.89 9.20
C ARG A 250 18.41 9.52 8.88
N ALA A 251 18.90 8.41 9.41
CA ALA A 251 20.28 7.99 9.23
C ALA A 251 20.40 6.58 8.60
N PRO A 252 21.09 6.40 7.45
CA PRO A 252 21.39 5.07 6.95
C PRO A 252 22.40 4.40 7.90
N ARG A 253 22.01 3.29 8.51
CA ARG A 253 22.85 2.54 9.45
C ARG A 253 23.80 1.63 8.69
N GLU A 254 23.25 0.72 7.87
CA GLU A 254 23.99 -0.28 7.10
C GLU A 254 23.21 -0.69 5.84
N ILE A 255 23.93 -1.15 4.82
CA ILE A 255 23.36 -1.95 3.72
C ILE A 255 23.45 -3.42 4.15
N VAL A 256 22.34 -4.13 4.17
CA VAL A 256 22.28 -5.53 4.60
C VAL A 256 21.99 -6.42 3.40
N LEU A 257 22.76 -7.50 3.26
CA LEU A 257 22.56 -8.48 2.19
C LEU A 257 22.01 -9.78 2.79
N THR A 258 20.83 -10.19 2.31
CA THR A 258 20.26 -11.49 2.70
C THR A 258 21.10 -12.62 2.14
N HIS A 259 21.59 -12.48 0.90
CA HIS A 259 22.43 -13.48 0.23
C HIS A 259 23.21 -12.89 -0.97
N ARG A 260 23.86 -13.77 -1.74
CA ARG A 260 24.89 -13.41 -2.73
C ARG A 260 24.42 -13.16 -4.17
N HIS A 261 23.13 -13.32 -4.50
CA HIS A 261 22.73 -13.33 -5.91
C HIS A 261 22.80 -11.94 -6.56
N PRO A 262 23.13 -11.86 -7.87
CA PRO A 262 23.34 -10.58 -8.56
C PRO A 262 22.16 -9.62 -8.46
N ASP A 263 20.93 -10.13 -8.49
CA ASP A 263 19.70 -9.35 -8.41
C ASP A 263 19.36 -8.87 -6.98
N HIS A 264 20.19 -9.20 -5.98
CA HIS A 264 20.13 -8.66 -4.61
C HIS A 264 21.29 -7.73 -4.28
N ILE A 265 22.43 -7.87 -4.97
CA ILE A 265 23.66 -7.11 -4.68
C ILE A 265 24.03 -6.07 -5.75
N GLY A 266 23.39 -6.09 -6.92
CA GLY A 266 23.84 -5.37 -8.11
C GLY A 266 23.92 -3.85 -8.01
N GLY A 267 23.27 -3.23 -7.01
CA GLY A 267 23.28 -1.79 -6.76
C GLY A 267 24.03 -1.36 -5.50
N VAL A 268 24.66 -2.30 -4.76
CA VAL A 268 25.29 -2.02 -3.45
C VAL A 268 26.36 -0.92 -3.55
N GLU A 269 27.34 -1.07 -4.43
CA GLU A 269 28.45 -0.11 -4.54
C GLU A 269 27.99 1.26 -5.05
N ARG A 270 26.98 1.29 -5.93
CA ARG A 270 26.39 2.55 -6.41
C ARG A 270 25.67 3.28 -5.29
N LEU A 271 24.85 2.57 -4.51
CA LEU A 271 24.17 3.15 -3.38
C LEU A 271 25.16 3.63 -2.32
N ARG A 272 26.14 2.78 -1.93
CA ARG A 272 27.20 3.15 -1.00
C ARG A 272 27.92 4.43 -1.42
N SER A 273 28.32 4.52 -2.69
CA SER A 273 28.96 5.73 -3.26
C SER A 273 28.03 6.94 -3.21
N ALA A 274 26.75 6.76 -3.54
CA ALA A 274 25.73 7.80 -3.51
C ALA A 274 25.47 8.36 -2.09
N LEU A 275 25.79 7.59 -1.05
CA LEU A 275 25.68 7.94 0.37
C LEU A 275 27.01 8.41 0.99
N GLY A 276 28.05 8.66 0.18
CA GLY A 276 29.33 9.18 0.66
C GLY A 276 30.38 8.13 1.00
N GLY A 277 30.12 6.84 0.79
CA GLY A 277 31.12 5.77 0.89
C GLY A 277 31.26 5.11 2.27
N ASP A 278 30.75 5.76 3.33
CA ASP A 278 30.97 5.33 4.73
C ASP A 278 29.95 4.31 5.26
N VAL A 279 28.82 4.12 4.56
CA VAL A 279 27.80 3.14 4.96
C VAL A 279 28.37 1.74 4.79
N LYS A 280 28.42 0.99 5.90
CA LYS A 280 28.94 -0.39 5.94
C LYS A 280 27.98 -1.35 5.25
N VAL A 281 28.55 -2.39 4.65
CA VAL A 281 27.80 -3.54 4.15
C VAL A 281 27.90 -4.67 5.17
N ALA A 282 26.75 -5.24 5.53
CA ALA A 282 26.63 -6.33 6.48
C ALA A 282 25.98 -7.56 5.83
N ALA A 283 26.51 -8.76 6.11
CA ALA A 283 25.97 -10.02 5.61
C ALA A 283 26.44 -11.20 6.47
N HIS A 284 25.89 -12.39 6.27
CA HIS A 284 26.44 -13.60 6.87
C HIS A 284 27.87 -13.88 6.38
N ARG A 285 28.70 -14.52 7.23
CA ARG A 285 30.10 -14.82 6.90
C ARG A 285 30.27 -15.63 5.62
N LEU A 286 29.43 -16.64 5.43
CA LEU A 286 29.43 -17.47 4.21
C LEU A 286 28.99 -16.70 2.96
N THR A 287 28.14 -15.68 3.12
CA THR A 287 27.77 -14.77 2.03
C THR A 287 28.93 -13.84 1.71
N ALA A 288 29.57 -13.26 2.72
CA ALA A 288 30.77 -12.43 2.55
C ALA A 288 31.91 -13.21 1.86
N GLU A 289 32.10 -14.48 2.21
CA GLU A 289 33.10 -15.34 1.56
C GLU A 289 32.79 -15.57 0.08
N ALA A 290 31.52 -15.76 -0.27
CA ALA A 290 31.09 -15.90 -1.64
C ALA A 290 31.16 -14.60 -2.47
N LEU A 291 31.20 -13.44 -1.79
CA LEU A 291 31.26 -12.11 -2.38
C LEU A 291 32.67 -11.51 -2.43
N ARG A 292 33.71 -12.26 -2.02
CA ARG A 292 35.11 -11.78 -2.06
C ARG A 292 35.47 -11.29 -3.47
N GLY A 293 35.94 -10.04 -3.54
CA GLY A 293 36.31 -9.39 -4.81
C GLY A 293 35.12 -8.82 -5.60
N VAL A 294 33.89 -8.98 -5.13
CA VAL A 294 32.68 -8.45 -5.76
C VAL A 294 32.08 -7.32 -4.91
N VAL A 295 31.78 -7.58 -3.64
CA VAL A 295 31.28 -6.60 -2.68
C VAL A 295 32.08 -6.73 -1.39
N ARG A 296 32.55 -5.60 -0.84
CA ARG A 296 33.25 -5.60 0.45
C ARG A 296 32.25 -5.60 1.60
N VAL A 297 32.13 -6.74 2.29
CA VAL A 297 31.34 -6.85 3.53
C VAL A 297 32.22 -6.51 4.74
N GLU A 298 31.81 -5.53 5.55
CA GLU A 298 32.56 -5.08 6.72
C GLU A 298 31.99 -5.58 8.06
N ARG A 299 30.72 -5.95 8.12
CA ARG A 299 30.11 -6.53 9.32
C ARG A 299 29.53 -7.91 9.04
N PHE A 300 29.78 -8.84 9.94
CA PHE A 300 29.14 -10.15 9.90
C PHE A 300 27.88 -10.16 10.76
N ILE A 301 26.84 -10.81 10.24
CA ILE A 301 25.60 -11.10 10.93
C ILE A 301 25.50 -12.63 11.03
N GLU A 302 25.49 -13.15 12.25
CA GLU A 302 25.37 -14.58 12.53
C GLU A 302 23.93 -14.92 12.96
N ASP A 303 23.64 -16.21 13.10
CA ASP A 303 22.32 -16.66 13.58
C ASP A 303 22.00 -16.11 14.98
N GLY A 304 20.77 -15.61 15.16
CA GLY A 304 20.31 -15.07 16.43
C GLY A 304 20.80 -13.66 16.76
N ASP A 305 21.69 -13.06 15.97
CA ASP A 305 22.08 -11.67 16.12
C ASP A 305 20.87 -10.74 15.98
N THR A 306 20.79 -9.71 16.81
CA THR A 306 19.71 -8.73 16.76
C THR A 306 20.22 -7.37 16.29
N ILE A 307 19.49 -6.74 15.37
CA ILE A 307 19.72 -5.37 14.93
C ILE A 307 18.61 -4.49 15.51
N GLU A 308 18.96 -3.69 16.50
CA GLU A 308 18.08 -2.69 17.12
C GLU A 308 18.08 -1.40 16.30
N LEU A 309 16.91 -0.95 15.84
CA LEU A 309 16.73 0.31 15.11
C LEU A 309 15.87 1.27 15.93
N GLU A 310 16.42 2.44 16.18
CA GLU A 310 15.79 3.50 16.95
C GLU A 310 14.64 4.15 16.16
N GLY A 311 13.75 4.82 16.91
CA GLY A 311 12.66 5.61 16.35
C GLY A 311 11.32 5.25 16.97
N ASP A 312 10.24 5.70 16.31
CA ASP A 312 8.87 5.41 16.71
C ASP A 312 8.08 4.90 15.47
N PRO A 313 7.81 3.59 15.37
CA PRO A 313 8.16 2.57 16.35
C PRO A 313 9.66 2.23 16.36
N HIS A 314 10.13 1.77 17.52
CA HIS A 314 11.39 1.02 17.66
C HIS A 314 11.24 -0.36 17.02
N LEU A 315 12.27 -0.83 16.30
CA LEU A 315 12.25 -2.14 15.64
C LEU A 315 13.46 -2.98 16.10
N SER A 316 13.22 -4.25 16.41
CA SER A 316 14.25 -5.22 16.79
C SER A 316 14.25 -6.39 15.80
N LEU A 317 15.23 -6.41 14.89
CA LEU A 317 15.32 -7.41 13.83
C LEU A 317 16.25 -8.55 14.24
N ARG A 318 15.68 -9.72 14.55
CA ARG A 318 16.43 -10.94 14.81
C ARG A 318 16.83 -11.61 13.50
N ALA A 319 18.12 -11.76 13.28
CA ALA A 319 18.67 -12.51 12.16
C ALA A 319 18.45 -14.01 12.39
N MET A 320 18.04 -14.69 11.34
CA MET A 320 17.92 -16.15 11.29
C MET A 320 18.78 -16.66 10.14
N HIS A 321 19.76 -17.51 10.45
CA HIS A 321 20.53 -18.22 9.44
C HIS A 321 19.65 -19.31 8.83
N THR A 322 19.27 -19.10 7.57
CA THR A 322 18.31 -19.94 6.86
C THR A 322 18.97 -20.55 5.62
N PRO A 323 19.99 -21.41 5.80
CA PRO A 323 20.68 -22.02 4.67
C PRO A 323 19.72 -22.87 3.84
N GLY A 324 19.85 -22.77 2.52
CA GLY A 324 18.93 -23.41 1.57
C GLY A 324 19.26 -22.90 0.17
N HIS A 325 18.58 -21.82 -0.24
CA HIS A 325 18.87 -21.12 -1.50
C HIS A 325 20.34 -20.78 -1.67
N THR A 326 20.97 -20.28 -0.61
CA THR A 326 22.43 -20.17 -0.53
C THR A 326 22.92 -20.55 0.86
N ARG A 327 24.21 -20.91 0.98
CA ARG A 327 24.82 -21.37 2.25
C ARG A 327 24.78 -20.32 3.36
N GLY A 328 24.87 -19.03 3.01
CA GLY A 328 24.88 -17.91 3.95
C GLY A 328 23.61 -17.10 3.96
N HIS A 329 22.49 -17.66 3.49
CA HIS A 329 21.23 -16.92 3.41
C HIS A 329 20.73 -16.52 4.81
N LEU A 330 20.30 -15.26 4.95
CA LEU A 330 19.68 -14.72 6.17
C LEU A 330 18.23 -14.32 5.92
N SER A 331 17.39 -14.60 6.91
CA SER A 331 16.09 -13.95 7.06
C SER A 331 16.11 -13.04 8.30
N PHE A 332 15.25 -12.02 8.33
CA PHE A 332 15.14 -11.10 9.47
C PHE A 332 13.71 -11.07 9.99
N TYR A 333 13.54 -11.40 11.27
CA TYR A 333 12.24 -11.45 11.94
C TYR A 333 12.09 -10.31 12.94
N GLU A 334 10.97 -9.60 12.88
CA GLU A 334 10.59 -8.59 13.86
C GLU A 334 9.38 -9.11 14.65
N GLU A 335 9.60 -9.41 15.93
CA GLU A 335 8.63 -10.14 16.76
C GLU A 335 7.34 -9.37 17.05
N ARG A 336 7.42 -8.05 17.22
CA ARG A 336 6.27 -7.21 17.61
C ARG A 336 5.24 -7.12 16.49
N THR A 337 5.69 -6.99 15.26
CA THR A 337 4.87 -6.83 14.05
C THR A 337 4.61 -8.16 13.33
N GLY A 338 5.39 -9.20 13.65
CA GLY A 338 5.34 -10.49 12.95
C GLY A 338 5.93 -10.43 11.54
N VAL A 339 6.62 -9.35 11.17
CA VAL A 339 7.23 -9.20 9.85
C VAL A 339 8.44 -10.12 9.73
N LEU A 340 8.49 -10.87 8.62
CA LEU A 340 9.63 -11.70 8.25
C LEU A 340 10.14 -11.30 6.86
N LEU A 341 11.36 -10.78 6.79
CA LEU A 341 12.07 -10.56 5.54
C LEU A 341 12.81 -11.84 5.17
N THR A 342 12.36 -12.53 4.11
CA THR A 342 12.77 -13.91 3.81
C THR A 342 13.84 -14.04 2.74
N GLY A 343 14.25 -12.94 2.10
CA GLY A 343 14.98 -13.02 0.83
C GLY A 343 14.24 -13.95 -0.14
N ASP A 344 14.98 -14.87 -0.73
CA ASP A 344 14.46 -15.82 -1.72
C ASP A 344 13.97 -17.15 -1.12
N ASN A 345 14.04 -17.35 0.20
CA ASN A 345 13.53 -18.59 0.81
C ASN A 345 12.00 -18.70 0.77
N ILE A 346 11.28 -17.58 0.62
CA ILE A 346 9.84 -17.55 0.31
C ILE A 346 9.63 -16.64 -0.90
N VAL A 347 9.27 -17.25 -2.03
CA VAL A 347 9.02 -16.52 -3.29
C VAL A 347 7.53 -16.27 -3.49
N GLY A 348 7.19 -15.06 -3.94
CA GLY A 348 5.81 -14.71 -4.27
C GLY A 348 5.32 -15.35 -5.57
N PHE A 349 6.21 -15.49 -6.56
CA PHE A 349 5.94 -16.09 -7.87
C PHE A 349 7.19 -16.81 -8.39
N GLY A 350 7.01 -17.96 -9.04
CA GLY A 350 8.10 -18.74 -9.63
C GLY A 350 8.68 -19.80 -8.69
N SER A 351 9.87 -20.28 -9.01
CA SER A 351 10.61 -21.29 -8.24
C SER A 351 12.01 -20.80 -7.92
N VAL A 352 12.49 -21.15 -6.73
CA VAL A 352 13.85 -20.89 -6.25
C VAL A 352 14.87 -21.73 -7.03
#